data_AF-A0A1W1EA60-F1
#
_entry.id   AF-A0A1W1EA60-F1
#
_cell.length_a   1.000
_cell.length_b   1.000
_cell.length_c   1.000
_cell.angle_alpha   90.00
_cell.angle_beta   90.00
_cell.angle_gamma   90.00
#
_symmetry.space_group_name_H-M   'P 1'
#
loop_
_entity.id
_entity.type
_entity.pdbx_description
1 polymer ?
#
loop_
_entity_poly.entity_id
_entity_poly.type
_entity_poly.pdbx_seq_one_letter_code
_entity_poly.pdbx_strand_id
1 'polypeptide(L)'
;MQFSDEDIYAAVKHHLPEVNEYIASHGGTIKLLGVKNGTVYVELAGNCHGCAMSLMTTKMVVQKRLRELIHPELTVVNVDGTPENVLPDDIYAEEQVDIDDEEIDEEISLWDKAKSIFTKES
;
A
#
# COMPACT_ATOMS: atom_id res chain seq x y z
N MET A 1 5.51 18.92 0.84
CA MET A 1 5.55 17.57 1.42
C MET A 1 6.92 17.35 2.06
N GLN A 2 6.99 16.84 3.29
CA GLN A 2 8.26 16.62 4.02
C GLN A 2 8.78 15.18 3.90
N PHE A 3 7.97 14.25 3.39
CA PHE A 3 8.29 12.83 3.21
C PHE A 3 8.64 12.52 1.76
N SER A 4 9.53 11.55 1.54
CA SER A 4 9.87 11.06 0.20
C SER A 4 8.78 10.16 -0.37
N ASP A 5 8.75 9.97 -1.69
CA ASP A 5 7.77 9.09 -2.32
C ASP A 5 7.96 7.61 -1.91
N GLU A 6 9.20 7.21 -1.59
CA GLU A 6 9.55 5.90 -1.03
C GLU A 6 8.92 5.68 0.35
N ASP A 7 9.09 6.63 1.28
CA ASP A 7 8.50 6.54 2.62
C ASP A 7 6.97 6.44 2.56
N ILE A 8 6.36 7.24 1.68
CA ILE A 8 4.91 7.23 1.49
C ILE A 8 4.47 5.89 0.88
N TYR A 9 5.19 5.39 -0.11
CA TYR A 9 4.89 4.09 -0.72
C TYR A 9 4.94 2.97 0.32
N ALA A 10 6.01 2.91 1.13
CA ALA A 10 6.16 1.92 2.19
C ALA A 10 5.03 2.01 3.22
N ALA A 11 4.68 3.23 3.65
CA ALA A 11 3.58 3.45 4.58
C ALA A 11 2.23 3.03 3.98
N VAL A 12 1.96 3.38 2.71
CA VAL A 12 0.74 2.96 2.01
C VAL A 12 0.71 1.44 1.89
N LYS A 13 1.80 0.81 1.45
CA LYS A 13 1.91 -0.66 1.32
C LYS A 13 1.63 -1.37 2.64
N HIS A 14 2.13 -0.84 3.75
CA HIS A 14 1.89 -1.39 5.09
C HIS A 14 0.43 -1.27 5.54
N HIS A 15 -0.26 -0.17 5.22
CA HIS A 15 -1.65 0.09 5.63
C HIS A 15 -2.71 -0.32 4.61
N LEU A 16 -2.32 -0.63 3.37
CA LEU A 16 -3.24 -1.02 2.30
C LEU A 16 -4.05 -2.28 2.62
N PRO A 17 -3.51 -3.34 3.27
CA PRO A 17 -4.28 -4.54 3.60
C PRO A 17 -5.50 -4.23 4.48
N GLU A 18 -5.35 -3.38 5.50
CA GLU A 18 -6.44 -2.95 6.39
C GLU A 18 -7.55 -2.21 5.61
N VAL A 19 -7.14 -1.33 4.69
CA VAL A 19 -8.08 -0.61 3.81
C VAL A 19 -8.74 -1.58 2.83
N ASN A 20 -8.01 -2.56 2.31
CA ASN A 20 -8.53 -3.54 1.36
C ASN A 20 -9.55 -4.48 2.01
N GLU A 21 -9.34 -4.91 3.26
CA GLU A 21 -10.33 -5.71 4.01
C GLU A 21 -11.66 -4.95 4.18
N TYR A 22 -11.59 -3.65 4.47
CA TYR A 22 -12.76 -2.80 4.56
C TYR A 22 -13.51 -2.72 3.22
N ILE A 23 -12.81 -2.49 2.11
CA ILE A 23 -13.43 -2.40 0.78
C ILE A 23 -13.95 -3.75 0.30
N ALA A 24 -13.24 -4.85 0.60
CA ALA A 24 -13.63 -6.21 0.26
C ALA A 24 -14.98 -6.58 0.88
N SER A 25 -15.23 -6.11 2.11
CA SER A 25 -16.54 -6.25 2.77
C SER A 25 -17.68 -5.52 2.03
N HIS A 26 -17.34 -4.50 1.23
CA HIS A 26 -18.26 -3.76 0.36
C HIS A 26 -18.26 -4.27 -1.10
N GLY A 27 -17.57 -5.38 -1.39
CA GLY A 27 -17.54 -6.01 -2.72
C GLY A 27 -16.57 -5.35 -3.72
N GLY A 28 -15.59 -4.60 -3.25
CA GLY A 28 -14.53 -4.02 -4.09
C GLY A 28 -13.14 -4.56 -3.74
N THR A 29 -12.14 -4.15 -4.50
CA THR A 29 -10.73 -4.43 -4.21
C THR A 29 -9.91 -3.21 -4.58
N ILE A 30 -8.81 -2.97 -3.88
CA ILE A 30 -7.87 -1.90 -4.17
C ILE A 30 -6.49 -2.46 -4.48
N LYS A 31 -5.86 -1.94 -5.54
CA LYS A 31 -4.49 -2.26 -5.92
C LYS A 31 -3.65 -0.98 -5.90
N LEU A 32 -2.50 -1.02 -5.24
CA LEU A 32 -1.53 0.07 -5.28
C LEU A 32 -0.71 -0.02 -6.57
N LEU A 33 -0.66 1.09 -7.32
CA LEU A 33 0.15 1.19 -8.53
C LEU A 33 1.47 1.89 -8.25
N GLY A 34 1.45 2.96 -7.45
CA GLY A 34 2.65 3.72 -7.09
C GLY A 34 2.34 5.02 -6.39
N VAL A 35 3.39 5.76 -6.05
CA VAL A 35 3.30 7.08 -5.42
C VAL A 35 4.16 8.08 -6.20
N LYS A 36 3.70 9.32 -6.32
CA LYS A 36 4.48 10.41 -6.91
C LYS A 36 4.12 11.74 -6.27
N ASN A 37 5.12 12.46 -5.77
CA ASN A 37 4.98 13.73 -5.06
C ASN A 37 3.84 13.72 -4.01
N GLY A 38 3.71 12.62 -3.26
CA GLY A 38 2.63 12.43 -2.28
C GLY A 38 1.21 12.21 -2.85
N THR A 39 1.12 11.96 -4.15
CA THR A 39 -0.08 11.42 -4.80
C THR A 39 0.05 9.92 -4.92
N VAL A 40 -0.87 9.19 -4.29
CA VAL A 40 -0.96 7.74 -4.33
C VAL A 40 -1.88 7.34 -5.48
N TYR A 41 -1.33 6.56 -6.41
CA TYR A 41 -2.06 6.02 -7.55
C TYR A 41 -2.53 4.62 -7.21
N VAL A 42 -3.83 4.41 -7.29
CA VAL A 42 -4.48 3.13 -6.99
C VAL A 42 -5.42 2.76 -8.12
N GLU A 43 -5.68 1.47 -8.25
CA GLU A 43 -6.70 0.92 -9.14
C GLU A 43 -7.79 0.30 -8.27
N LEU A 44 -9.02 0.81 -8.41
CA LEU A 44 -10.20 0.26 -7.74
C LEU A 44 -10.90 -0.74 -8.67
N ALA A 45 -10.99 -1.99 -8.23
CA ALA A 45 -11.62 -3.09 -8.95
C ALA A 45 -12.87 -3.64 -8.22
N GLY A 46 -13.66 -4.47 -8.90
CA GLY A 46 -14.86 -5.14 -8.35
C GLY A 46 -16.17 -4.38 -8.57
N ASN A 47 -17.14 -4.52 -7.67
CA ASN A 47 -18.46 -3.89 -7.79
C ASN A 47 -18.39 -2.35 -7.80
N CYS A 48 -17.28 -1.77 -7.33
CA CYS A 48 -17.04 -0.33 -7.37
C CYS A 48 -16.86 0.22 -8.80
N HIS A 49 -16.53 -0.61 -9.78
CA HIS A 49 -16.29 -0.18 -11.17
C HIS A 49 -17.59 0.09 -11.96
N GLY A 50 -18.72 -0.51 -11.55
CA GLY A 50 -19.97 -0.47 -12.33
C GLY A 50 -20.84 0.78 -12.13
N CYS A 51 -20.55 1.61 -11.13
CA CYS A 51 -21.35 2.81 -10.83
C CYS A 51 -20.45 3.96 -10.37
N ALA A 52 -20.41 5.05 -11.16
CA ALA A 52 -19.55 6.21 -10.91
C ALA A 52 -19.74 6.84 -9.51
N MET A 53 -20.97 6.83 -8.99
CA MET A 53 -21.26 7.33 -7.63
C MET A 53 -20.63 6.46 -6.54
N SER A 54 -20.60 5.14 -6.73
CA SER A 54 -19.99 4.21 -5.78
C SER A 54 -18.46 4.36 -5.79
N LEU A 55 -17.88 4.49 -6.99
CA LEU A 55 -16.43 4.70 -7.15
C LEU A 55 -15.94 5.97 -6.45
N MET A 56 -16.64 7.10 -6.64
CA MET A 56 -16.30 8.36 -5.98
C MET A 56 -16.36 8.25 -4.46
N THR A 57 -17.39 7.58 -3.93
CA THR A 57 -17.56 7.38 -2.49
C THR A 57 -16.44 6.51 -1.92
N THR A 58 -16.13 5.38 -2.55
CA THR A 58 -15.04 4.49 -2.11
C THR A 58 -13.69 5.20 -2.17
N LYS A 59 -13.41 5.94 -3.25
CA LYS A 59 -12.19 6.76 -3.37
C LYS A 59 -12.06 7.75 -2.20
N MET A 60 -13.13 8.45 -1.85
CA MET A 60 -13.11 9.40 -0.73
C MET A 60 -12.84 8.71 0.60
N VAL A 61 -13.41 7.52 0.83
CA VAL A 61 -13.16 6.74 2.04
C VAL A 61 -11.70 6.29 2.11
N VAL A 62 -11.17 5.73 1.03
CA VAL A 62 -9.75 5.33 0.92
C VAL A 62 -8.82 6.50 1.20
N GLN A 63 -9.06 7.64 0.54
CA GLN A 63 -8.25 8.83 0.76
C GLN A 63 -8.32 9.31 2.20
N LYS A 64 -9.51 9.30 2.83
CA LYS A 64 -9.66 9.67 4.23
C LYS A 64 -8.87 8.75 5.15
N ARG A 65 -8.96 7.42 4.95
CA ARG A 65 -8.23 6.43 5.75
C ARG A 65 -6.72 6.57 5.62
N LEU A 66 -6.20 6.71 4.40
CA LEU A 66 -4.76 6.91 4.18
C LEU A 66 -4.27 8.24 4.80
N ARG A 67 -5.11 9.29 4.78
CA ARG A 67 -4.79 10.56 5.45
C ARG A 67 -4.77 10.45 6.97
N GLU A 68 -5.63 9.63 7.55
CA GLU A 68 -5.68 9.34 9.00
C GLU A 68 -4.47 8.49 9.45
N LEU A 69 -4.06 7.52 8.64
CA LEU A 69 -2.99 6.58 8.98
C LEU A 69 -1.58 7.12 8.71
N ILE A 70 -1.41 7.88 7.62
CA ILE A 70 -0.09 8.25 7.11
C ILE A 70 0.13 9.77 7.22
N HIS A 71 -0.61 10.55 6.43
CA HIS A 71 -0.44 12.01 6.42
C HIS A 71 -1.64 12.78 5.84
N PRO A 72 -2.08 13.88 6.46
CA PRO A 72 -3.24 14.65 6.01
C PRO A 72 -3.06 15.34 4.64
N GLU A 73 -1.85 15.47 4.10
CA GLU A 73 -1.61 16.05 2.77
C GLU A 73 -1.69 15.03 1.61
N LEU A 74 -1.94 13.75 1.89
CA LEU A 74 -2.00 12.72 0.85
C LEU A 74 -3.19 12.91 -0.09
N THR A 75 -2.89 12.70 -1.37
CA THR A 75 -3.89 12.69 -2.45
C THR A 75 -3.98 11.28 -3.02
N VAL A 76 -5.19 10.80 -3.30
CA VAL A 76 -5.40 9.49 -3.93
C VAL A 76 -6.03 9.69 -5.30
N VAL A 77 -5.46 9.06 -6.31
CA VAL A 77 -5.97 9.04 -7.68
C VAL A 77 -6.32 7.61 -8.05
N ASN A 78 -7.54 7.42 -8.55
CA ASN A 78 -7.97 6.15 -9.12
C ASN A 78 -7.59 6.16 -10.59
N VAL A 79 -6.84 5.17 -11.05
CA VAL A 79 -6.52 4.97 -12.47
C VAL A 79 -7.61 4.12 -13.10
N ASP A 80 -8.38 4.72 -14.00
CA ASP A 80 -9.52 4.07 -14.69
C ASP A 80 -9.37 4.08 -16.22
N GLY A 81 -8.21 4.49 -16.73
CA GLY A 81 -7.94 4.55 -18.17
C GLY A 81 -8.57 5.74 -18.89
N THR A 82 -9.25 6.64 -18.19
CA THR A 82 -9.64 7.93 -18.76
C THR A 82 -8.43 8.85 -18.93
N PRO A 83 -8.45 9.76 -19.93
CA PRO A 83 -7.34 10.70 -20.15
C PRO A 83 -7.08 11.65 -18.98
N GLU A 84 -8.03 11.77 -18.04
CA GLU A 84 -7.89 12.61 -16.84
C GLU A 84 -7.19 11.88 -15.68
N ASN A 85 -7.17 10.53 -15.70
CA ASN A 85 -6.66 9.68 -14.62
C ASN A 85 -5.60 8.70 -15.13
N VAL A 86 -4.58 9.22 -15.83
CA VAL A 86 -3.47 8.43 -16.38
C VAL A 86 -2.40 8.22 -15.31
N LEU A 87 -1.83 7.02 -15.27
CA LEU A 87 -0.66 6.72 -14.46
C LEU A 87 0.58 7.40 -15.08
N PRO A 88 1.31 8.26 -14.35
CA PRO A 88 2.56 8.83 -14.85
C PRO A 88 3.63 7.76 -15.04
N ASP A 89 4.51 7.94 -16.02
CA ASP A 89 5.65 7.02 -16.26
C ASP A 89 6.73 7.10 -15.17
N ASP A 90 6.77 8.19 -14.40
CA ASP A 90 7.75 8.47 -13.35
C ASP A 90 7.17 8.28 -11.93
N ILE A 91 6.33 7.27 -11.73
CA ILE A 91 5.88 6.88 -10.39
C ILE A 91 6.97 6.12 -9.63
N TYR A 92 7.01 6.31 -8.32
CA TYR A 92 7.70 5.37 -7.43
C TYR A 92 6.79 4.15 -7.21
N ALA A 93 7.19 3.03 -7.79
CA ALA A 93 6.74 1.71 -7.38
C ALA A 93 7.99 0.94 -7.00
N GLU A 94 7.98 0.26 -5.86
CA GLU A 94 8.98 -0.76 -5.63
C GLU A 94 8.80 -1.80 -6.74
N GLU A 95 9.70 -1.80 -7.71
CA GLU A 95 9.88 -2.92 -8.62
C GLU A 95 9.98 -4.16 -7.73
N GLN A 96 9.16 -5.17 -8.00
CA GLN A 96 9.16 -6.41 -7.25
C GLN A 96 10.61 -6.90 -7.18
N VAL A 97 11.26 -6.72 -6.03
CA VAL A 97 12.26 -7.68 -5.63
C VAL A 97 11.40 -8.88 -5.31
N ASP A 98 11.43 -9.85 -6.21
CA ASP A 98 11.05 -11.23 -5.95
C ASP A 98 11.85 -11.68 -4.72
N ILE A 99 11.38 -11.31 -3.54
CA ILE A 99 11.69 -12.04 -2.33
C ILE A 99 10.60 -13.08 -2.34
N ASP A 100 10.92 -14.25 -2.90
CA ASP A 100 10.21 -15.49 -2.65
C ASP A 100 9.82 -15.50 -1.16
N ASP A 101 8.53 -15.72 -0.90
CA ASP A 101 7.80 -15.70 0.37
C ASP A 101 8.37 -16.66 1.46
N GLU A 102 9.65 -17.06 1.39
CA GLU A 102 10.23 -18.17 2.16
C GLU A 102 11.41 -17.78 3.10
N GLU A 103 12.01 -16.59 3.04
CA GLU A 103 13.23 -16.29 3.84
C GLU A 103 13.08 -15.31 5.03
N ILE A 104 11.87 -14.84 5.37
CA ILE A 104 11.69 -13.95 6.55
C ILE A 104 11.67 -14.74 7.89
N ASP A 105 11.48 -16.07 7.86
CA ASP A 105 11.42 -16.89 9.08
C ASP A 105 12.76 -17.53 9.51
N GLU A 106 13.76 -17.64 8.62
CA GLU A 106 15.02 -18.32 8.95
C GLU A 106 16.02 -17.43 9.73
N GLU A 107 16.11 -16.14 9.40
CA GLU A 107 17.06 -15.22 10.07
C GLU A 107 16.68 -14.93 11.53
N ILE A 108 15.38 -14.90 11.86
CA ILE A 108 14.91 -14.71 13.24
C ILE A 108 15.26 -15.96 14.08
N SER A 109 15.06 -17.16 13.51
CA SER A 109 15.34 -18.43 14.19
C SER A 109 16.83 -18.67 14.44
N LEU A 110 17.70 -18.21 13.53
CA LEU A 110 19.15 -18.32 13.66
C LEU A 110 19.69 -17.47 14.81
N TRP A 111 19.15 -16.26 15.02
CA TRP A 111 19.54 -15.40 16.14
C TRP A 111 19.05 -15.90 17.50
N ASP A 112 17.85 -16.48 17.57
CA ASP A 112 17.35 -17.11 18.80
C ASP A 112 18.19 -18.33 19.20
N LYS A 113 18.60 -19.15 18.24
CA LYS A 113 19.55 -20.25 18.48
C LYS A 113 20.91 -19.73 18.93
N ALA A 114 21.46 -18.71 18.26
CA ALA A 114 22.78 -18.15 18.59
C ALA A 114 22.84 -17.51 19.99
N LYS A 115 21.75 -16.91 20.47
CA LYS A 115 21.69 -16.35 21.83
C LYS A 115 21.62 -17.41 22.93
N SER A 116 20.98 -18.54 22.64
CA SER A 116 20.85 -19.64 23.60
C SER A 116 22.20 -20.32 23.91
N ILE A 117 23.08 -20.42 22.91
CA ILE A 117 24.44 -20.97 23.08
C ILE A 117 25.39 -20.01 23.80
N PHE A 118 25.20 -18.69 23.66
CA PHE A 118 26.13 -17.70 24.21
C PHE A 118 25.89 -17.33 25.69
N THR A 119 24.86 -17.88 26.35
CA THR A 119 24.50 -17.52 27.75
C THR A 119 24.70 -18.67 28.75
N LYS A 120 25.51 -19.68 28.44
CA LYS A 120 25.74 -20.83 29.34
C LYS A 120 27.21 -21.14 29.62
N GLU A 121 28.02 -20.10 29.78
CA GLU A 121 29.32 -20.17 30.45
C GLU A 121 29.54 -18.91 31.33
N SER A 122 29.00 -18.95 32.54
CA SER A 122 29.53 -18.31 33.76
C SER A 122 28.83 -18.91 34.98
#